data_AF-A0A7Z9Y347-F1
#
_entry.id   AF-A0A7Z9Y347-F1
#
_cell.length_a   1.000
_cell.length_b   1.000
_cell.length_c   1.000
_cell.angle_alpha   90.00
_cell.angle_beta   90.00
_cell.angle_gamma   90.00
#
_symmetry.space_group_name_H-M   'P 1'
#
loop_
_entity.id
_entity.type
_entity.pdbx_description
1 polymer ?
#
loop_
_entity_poly.entity_id
_entity_poly.type
_entity_poly.pdbx_seq_one_letter_code
_entity_poly.pdbx_strand_id
1 'polypeptide(L)'
;MSKLQRISPAGWLLLGLLVGLGLSLTYAWVINPVVYTDASPARLSDRYRAEYILLVSRSFDQDGDWSRAQSRLARLNDPQLAETVDALLAQFVREQKAPEDIRTLALLARQMGVDTQTVALFAPTPLPNLRPTPTIALETAVSPTP
;
A
#
# COMPACT_ATOMS: atom_id res chain seq x y z
N MET A 1 33.13 46.20 -43.75
CA MET A 1 32.25 45.55 -44.73
C MET A 1 31.78 44.23 -44.13
N SER A 2 30.63 44.25 -43.45
CA SER A 2 30.03 43.08 -42.81
C SER A 2 29.61 42.09 -43.90
N LYS A 3 30.22 40.89 -43.91
CA LYS A 3 29.72 39.78 -44.72
C LYS A 3 28.32 39.46 -44.20
N LEU A 4 27.29 39.85 -44.96
CA LEU A 4 25.97 39.25 -44.83
C LEU A 4 26.18 37.75 -45.04
N GLN A 5 26.26 36.98 -43.96
CA GLN A 5 26.09 35.54 -44.01
C GLN A 5 24.73 35.33 -44.67
N ARG A 6 24.74 34.97 -45.96
CA ARG A 6 23.57 34.41 -46.63
C ARG A 6 23.17 33.19 -45.81
N ILE A 7 22.18 33.38 -44.96
CA ILE A 7 21.61 32.30 -44.16
C ILE A 7 21.11 31.28 -45.18
N SER A 8 21.79 30.13 -45.24
CA SER A 8 21.43 29.04 -46.14
C SER A 8 19.98 28.61 -45.82
N PRO A 9 19.24 28.00 -46.77
CA PRO A 9 17.90 27.50 -46.49
C PRO A 9 17.88 26.55 -45.27
N ALA A 10 18.97 25.82 -45.04
CA ALA A 10 19.20 25.03 -43.83
C ALA A 10 19.29 25.88 -42.54
N GLY A 11 19.88 27.07 -42.60
CA GLY A 11 19.92 28.02 -41.48
C GLY A 11 18.54 28.54 -41.08
N TRP A 12 17.63 28.73 -42.04
CA TRP A 12 16.24 29.10 -41.74
C TRP A 12 15.47 27.97 -41.06
N LEU A 13 15.69 26.72 -41.48
CA LEU A 13 15.11 25.54 -40.82
C LEU A 13 15.63 25.37 -39.40
N LEU A 14 16.93 25.56 -39.18
CA LEU A 14 17.53 25.52 -37.85
C LEU A 14 16.96 26.61 -36.94
N LEU A 15 16.80 27.84 -37.46
CA LEU A 15 16.22 28.94 -36.69
C LEU A 15 14.77 28.64 -36.29
N GLY A 16 13.95 28.12 -37.21
CA GLY A 16 12.59 27.70 -36.92
C GLY A 16 12.52 26.58 -35.88
N LEU A 17 13.42 25.60 -35.97
CA LEU A 17 13.52 24.49 -35.01
C LEU A 17 13.90 24.99 -33.61
N LEU A 18 14.89 25.87 -33.50
CA LEU A 18 15.32 26.47 -32.24
C LEU A 18 14.20 27.30 -31.59
N VAL A 19 13.50 28.09 -32.39
CA VAL A 19 12.37 28.90 -31.91
C VAL A 19 11.21 28.00 -31.47
N GLY A 20 10.87 26.96 -32.24
CA GLY A 20 9.82 26.01 -31.88
C GLY A 20 10.14 25.23 -30.61
N LEU A 21 11.36 24.70 -30.49
CA LEU A 21 11.83 24.03 -29.27
C LEU A 21 11.81 24.95 -28.06
N GLY A 22 12.31 26.18 -28.23
CA GLY A 22 12.26 27.20 -27.19
C GLY A 22 10.83 27.43 -26.73
N LEU A 23 9.92 27.79 -27.64
CA LEU A 23 8.52 28.05 -27.31
C LEU A 23 7.82 26.85 -26.67
N SER A 24 7.97 25.65 -27.22
CA SER A 24 7.34 24.44 -26.67
C SER A 24 7.86 24.09 -25.28
N LEU A 25 9.17 24.28 -25.02
CA LEU A 25 9.74 24.00 -23.71
C LEU A 25 9.30 25.03 -22.67
N THR A 26 9.29 26.32 -23.04
CA THR A 26 8.79 27.39 -22.16
C THR A 26 7.29 27.20 -21.88
N TYR A 27 6.51 26.85 -22.90
CA TYR A 27 5.09 26.55 -22.75
C TYR A 27 4.86 25.36 -21.82
N ALA A 28 5.61 24.27 -22.00
CA ALA A 28 5.55 23.11 -21.10
C ALA A 28 5.85 23.51 -19.66
N TRP A 29 6.89 24.31 -19.42
CA TRP A 29 7.33 24.71 -18.07
C TRP A 29 6.42 25.74 -17.38
N VAL A 30 5.81 26.69 -18.12
CA VAL A 30 4.99 27.75 -17.53
C VAL A 30 3.55 27.29 -17.27
N ILE A 31 2.98 26.44 -18.12
CA ILE A 31 1.57 26.03 -18.03
C ILE A 31 1.40 24.72 -17.25
N ASN A 32 2.37 23.81 -17.33
CA ASN A 32 2.38 22.59 -16.55
C ASN A 32 3.79 22.36 -16.01
N PRO A 33 4.24 23.15 -15.00
CA PRO A 33 5.55 22.94 -14.43
C PRO A 33 5.69 21.47 -14.08
N VAL A 34 6.73 20.82 -14.63
CA VAL A 34 7.13 19.48 -14.22
C VAL A 34 7.55 19.60 -12.76
N VAL A 35 6.57 19.47 -11.89
CA VAL A 35 6.83 19.15 -10.51
C VAL A 35 7.29 17.70 -10.57
N TYR A 36 8.61 17.51 -10.63
CA TYR A 36 9.20 16.30 -10.07
C TYR A 36 8.86 16.37 -8.58
N THR A 37 7.64 15.97 -8.24
CA THR A 37 7.28 15.75 -6.84
C THR A 37 8.14 14.58 -6.44
N ASP A 38 9.20 14.89 -5.69
CA ASP A 38 9.99 13.91 -4.97
C ASP A 38 9.07 12.79 -4.52
N ALA A 39 9.37 11.59 -4.99
CA ALA A 39 8.71 10.34 -4.60
C ALA A 39 9.03 10.05 -3.13
N SER A 40 8.61 10.94 -2.23
CA SER A 40 8.60 10.72 -0.81
C SER A 40 7.24 10.11 -0.48
N PRO A 41 7.20 8.85 0.01
CA PRO A 41 5.98 8.20 0.46
C PRO A 41 5.19 9.03 1.50
N ALA A 42 5.86 9.98 2.15
CA ALA A 42 5.29 10.92 3.11
C ALA A 42 4.38 12.00 2.48
N ARG A 43 4.38 12.21 1.15
CA ARG A 43 3.45 13.13 0.47
C ARG A 43 2.35 12.44 -0.36
N LEU A 44 2.17 11.13 -0.20
CA LEU A 44 0.95 10.46 -0.68
C LEU A 44 -0.26 11.06 0.05
N SER A 45 -1.28 11.49 -0.71
CA SER A 45 -2.58 11.86 -0.15
C SER A 45 -3.13 10.72 0.72
N ASP A 46 -3.93 11.03 1.73
CA ASP A 46 -4.45 10.04 2.70
C ASP A 46 -5.07 8.81 2.02
N ARG A 47 -5.66 9.01 0.82
CA ARG A 47 -6.19 7.94 -0.02
C ARG A 47 -5.13 6.97 -0.55
N TYR A 48 -3.98 7.44 -1.02
CA TYR A 48 -2.93 6.54 -1.50
C TYR A 48 -2.21 5.85 -0.33
N ARG A 49 -2.14 6.49 0.85
CA ARG A 49 -1.62 5.84 2.07
C ARG A 49 -2.52 4.68 2.49
N ALA A 50 -3.84 4.90 2.48
CA ALA A 50 -4.84 3.87 2.70
C ALA A 50 -4.68 2.68 1.74
N GLU A 51 -4.53 2.95 0.44
CA GLU A 51 -4.32 1.92 -0.57
C GLU A 51 -3.00 1.16 -0.39
N TYR A 52 -1.91 1.86 -0.03
CA TYR A 52 -0.62 1.21 0.26
C TYR A 52 -0.69 0.30 1.49
N ILE A 53 -1.32 0.76 2.57
CA ILE A 53 -1.54 -0.04 3.79
C ILE A 53 -2.37 -1.28 3.46
N LEU A 54 -3.43 -1.14 2.66
CA LEU A 54 -4.27 -2.25 2.22
C LEU A 54 -3.49 -3.28 1.37
N LEU A 55 -2.63 -2.80 0.46
CA LEU A 55 -1.77 -3.68 -0.34
C LEU A 55 -0.79 -4.47 0.55
N VAL A 56 -0.18 -3.80 1.52
CA VAL A 56 0.73 -4.47 2.47
C VAL A 56 -0.03 -5.44 3.37
N SER A 57 -1.24 -5.08 3.83
CA SER A 57 -2.07 -5.98 4.63
C SER A 57 -2.45 -7.23 3.84
N ARG A 58 -2.84 -7.11 2.57
CA ARG A 58 -3.19 -8.26 1.71
C ARG A 58 -1.99 -9.18 1.47
N SER A 59 -0.81 -8.61 1.24
CA SER A 59 0.43 -9.40 1.15
C SER A 59 0.74 -10.09 2.48
N PHE A 60 0.51 -9.44 3.63
CA PHE A 60 0.70 -10.05 4.94
C PHE A 60 -0.27 -11.22 5.20
N ASP A 61 -1.53 -11.10 4.82
CA ASP A 61 -2.52 -12.19 4.96
C ASP A 61 -2.17 -13.42 4.12
N GLN A 62 -1.53 -13.23 2.96
CA GLN A 62 -1.07 -14.33 2.10
C GLN A 62 0.28 -14.92 2.53
N ASP A 63 1.25 -14.07 2.83
CA ASP A 63 2.63 -14.49 3.10
C ASP A 63 2.88 -14.82 4.59
N GLY A 64 2.10 -14.25 5.51
CA GLY A 64 2.30 -14.35 6.96
C GLY A 64 3.58 -13.69 7.49
N ASP A 65 4.37 -13.05 6.63
CA ASP A 65 5.69 -12.49 6.98
C ASP A 65 5.58 -11.06 7.54
N TRP A 66 5.47 -10.99 8.87
CA TRP A 66 5.39 -9.72 9.60
C TRP A 66 6.63 -8.85 9.41
N SER A 67 7.82 -9.44 9.33
CA SER A 67 9.08 -8.68 9.18
C SER A 67 9.14 -7.94 7.85
N ARG A 68 8.64 -8.57 6.77
CA ARG A 68 8.52 -7.93 5.46
C ARG A 68 7.43 -6.86 5.46
N ALA A 69 6.27 -7.13 6.05
CA ALA A 69 5.20 -6.15 6.16
C ALA A 69 5.67 -4.89 6.92
N GLN A 70 6.34 -5.07 8.06
CA GLN A 70 6.89 -3.98 8.87
C GLN A 70 7.92 -3.16 8.10
N SER A 71 8.85 -3.82 7.39
CA SER A 71 9.86 -3.12 6.58
C SER A 71 9.22 -2.28 5.46
N ARG A 72 8.13 -2.76 4.86
CA ARG A 72 7.37 -2.03 3.84
C ARG A 72 6.59 -0.87 4.45
N LEU A 73 5.97 -1.05 5.62
CA LEU A 73 5.24 0.01 6.32
C LEU A 73 6.18 1.08 6.89
N ALA A 74 7.39 0.71 7.30
CA ALA A 74 8.41 1.65 7.76
C ALA A 74 8.80 2.69 6.70
N ARG A 75 8.64 2.37 5.40
CA ARG A 75 8.84 3.34 4.31
C ARG A 75 7.83 4.49 4.32
N LEU A 76 6.70 4.32 5.00
CA LEU A 76 5.71 5.38 5.18
C LEU A 76 6.20 6.45 6.18
N ASN A 77 7.22 6.12 6.99
CA ASN A 77 7.81 6.98 8.03
C ASN A 77 6.77 7.63 8.95
N ASP A 78 5.68 6.90 9.21
CA ASP A 78 4.58 7.35 10.06
C ASP A 78 4.90 6.99 11.52
N PRO A 79 5.09 8.00 12.41
CA PRO A 79 5.37 7.76 13.82
C PRO A 79 4.17 7.15 14.57
N GLN A 80 2.95 7.26 14.02
CA GLN A 80 1.71 6.77 14.64
C GLN A 80 1.00 5.76 13.73
N LEU A 81 1.76 4.92 13.03
CA LEU A 81 1.24 3.94 12.09
C LEU A 81 0.12 3.05 12.67
N ALA A 82 0.21 2.65 13.94
CA ALA A 82 -0.82 1.85 14.59
C ALA A 82 -2.16 2.59 14.69
N GLU A 83 -2.14 3.87 15.06
CA GLU A 83 -3.34 4.73 15.13
C GLU A 83 -3.89 4.99 13.72
N THR A 84 -3.01 5.24 12.74
CA THR A 84 -3.40 5.42 11.34
C THR A 84 -4.14 4.21 10.78
N VAL A 85 -3.68 2.99 11.11
CA VAL A 85 -4.34 1.75 10.66
C VAL A 85 -5.67 1.52 11.37
N ASP A 86 -5.79 1.85 12.67
CA ASP A 86 -7.06 1.75 13.40
C ASP A 86 -8.11 2.73 12.84
N ALA A 87 -7.71 3.99 12.60
CA ALA A 87 -8.57 5.00 11.99
C ALA A 87 -9.03 4.56 10.58
N LEU A 88 -8.12 3.97 9.81
CA LEU A 88 -8.40 3.44 8.48
C LEU A 88 -9.38 2.26 8.52
N LEU A 89 -9.20 1.33 9.45
CA LEU A 89 -10.11 0.21 9.65
C LEU A 89 -11.51 0.70 9.99
N ALA A 90 -11.62 1.66 10.93
CA ALA A 90 -12.90 2.25 11.30
C ALA A 90 -13.56 2.96 10.10
N GLN A 91 -12.78 3.63 9.25
CA GLN A 91 -13.29 4.23 8.01
C GLN A 91 -13.82 3.17 7.04
N PHE A 92 -13.08 2.07 6.81
CA PHE A 92 -13.49 1.01 5.90
C PHE A 92 -14.78 0.31 6.34
N VAL A 93 -14.96 0.15 7.66
CA VAL A 93 -16.21 -0.35 8.25
C VAL A 93 -17.36 0.62 8.01
N ARG A 94 -17.15 1.93 8.22
CA ARG A 94 -18.17 2.97 7.95
C ARG A 94 -18.56 3.03 6.47
N GLU A 95 -17.59 2.88 5.58
CA GLU A 95 -17.78 2.89 4.13
C GLU A 95 -18.36 1.58 3.57
N GLN A 96 -18.55 0.55 4.40
CA GLN A 96 -18.97 -0.79 3.98
C GLN A 96 -18.11 -1.33 2.82
N LYS A 97 -16.78 -1.15 2.94
CA LYS A 97 -15.81 -1.76 2.04
C LYS A 97 -15.91 -3.29 2.07
N ALA A 98 -15.25 -3.93 1.12
CA ALA A 98 -15.31 -5.37 0.98
C ALA A 98 -14.91 -6.10 2.29
N PRO A 99 -15.64 -7.13 2.73
CA PRO A 99 -15.39 -7.80 4.01
C PRO A 99 -13.98 -8.37 4.14
N GLU A 100 -13.40 -8.83 3.02
CA GLU A 100 -12.02 -9.30 2.95
C GLU A 100 -11.02 -8.20 3.31
N ASP A 101 -11.21 -6.98 2.82
CA ASP A 101 -10.31 -5.85 3.07
C ASP A 101 -10.33 -5.43 4.53
N ILE A 102 -11.53 -5.39 5.12
CA ILE A 102 -11.73 -5.10 6.54
C ILE A 102 -11.03 -6.16 7.40
N ARG A 103 -11.18 -7.44 7.06
CA ARG A 103 -10.54 -8.55 7.79
C ARG A 103 -9.02 -8.48 7.70
N THR A 104 -8.48 -8.29 6.50
CA THR A 104 -7.04 -8.21 6.27
C THR A 104 -6.42 -7.02 7.01
N LEU A 105 -7.08 -5.87 7.04
CA LEU A 105 -6.65 -4.71 7.83
C LEU A 105 -6.75 -4.97 9.34
N ALA A 106 -7.81 -5.64 9.80
CA ALA A 106 -7.94 -6.02 11.21
C ALA A 106 -6.84 -6.98 11.65
N LEU A 107 -6.42 -7.93 10.81
CA LEU A 107 -5.28 -8.81 11.07
C LEU A 107 -3.97 -8.04 11.21
N LEU A 108 -3.74 -7.06 10.35
CA LEU A 108 -2.58 -6.17 10.43
C LEU A 108 -2.59 -5.35 11.74
N ALA A 109 -3.72 -4.73 12.08
CA ALA A 109 -3.90 -3.95 13.30
C ALA A 109 -3.64 -4.79 14.56
N ARG A 110 -4.19 -6.02 14.61
CA ARG A 110 -3.96 -6.95 15.70
C ARG A 110 -2.49 -7.34 15.85
N GLN A 111 -1.80 -7.58 14.73
CA GLN A 111 -0.37 -7.91 14.75
C GLN A 111 0.50 -6.77 15.28
N MET A 112 0.04 -5.52 15.12
CA MET A 112 0.65 -4.33 15.73
C MET A 112 0.32 -4.14 17.21
N GLY A 113 -0.56 -4.97 17.79
CA GLY A 113 -1.02 -4.82 19.18
C GLY A 113 -2.14 -3.79 19.36
N VAL A 114 -2.90 -3.48 18.30
CA VAL A 114 -4.09 -2.62 18.40
C VAL A 114 -5.24 -3.45 18.97
N ASP A 115 -5.56 -3.24 20.24
CA ASP A 115 -6.67 -3.90 20.95
C ASP A 115 -7.97 -3.08 20.91
N THR A 116 -8.48 -2.78 19.72
CA THR A 116 -9.79 -2.11 19.55
C THR A 116 -10.91 -3.12 19.30
N GLN A 117 -12.14 -2.77 19.71
CA GLN A 117 -13.32 -3.64 19.53
C GLN A 117 -13.54 -4.01 18.06
N THR A 118 -13.29 -3.06 17.15
CA THR A 118 -13.38 -3.27 15.70
C THR A 118 -12.42 -4.37 15.24
N VAL A 119 -11.17 -4.36 15.74
CA VAL A 119 -10.18 -5.39 15.43
C VAL A 119 -10.62 -6.76 15.95
N ALA A 120 -11.16 -6.83 17.18
CA ALA A 120 -11.65 -8.08 17.75
C ALA A 120 -12.82 -8.70 16.95
N LEU A 121 -13.68 -7.87 16.35
CA LEU A 121 -14.82 -8.32 15.55
C LEU A 121 -14.42 -8.88 14.17
N PHE A 122 -13.43 -8.25 13.53
CA PHE A 122 -13.06 -8.58 12.14
C PHE A 122 -11.81 -9.44 12.00
N ALA A 123 -10.99 -9.56 13.05
CA ALA A 123 -9.87 -10.49 13.15
C ALA A 123 -10.04 -11.42 14.35
N PRO A 124 -11.03 -12.33 14.32
CA PRO A 124 -11.21 -13.28 15.40
C PRO A 124 -9.92 -14.05 15.62
N THR A 125 -9.50 -14.15 16.88
CA THR A 125 -8.42 -15.03 17.32
C THR A 125 -8.59 -16.37 16.61
N PRO A 126 -7.55 -16.93 15.93
CA PRO A 126 -7.62 -18.33 15.56
C PRO A 126 -8.00 -19.07 16.83
N LEU A 127 -9.05 -19.90 16.76
CA LEU A 127 -9.39 -20.76 17.89
C LEU A 127 -8.07 -21.35 18.39
N PRO A 128 -7.79 -21.36 19.73
CA PRO A 128 -6.62 -22.05 20.24
C PRO A 128 -6.62 -23.39 19.54
N ASN A 129 -5.55 -23.67 18.77
CA ASN A 129 -5.47 -24.82 17.91
C ASN A 129 -5.92 -26.01 18.76
N LEU A 130 -7.17 -26.45 18.54
CA LEU A 130 -7.63 -27.70 19.10
C LEU A 130 -6.81 -28.68 18.27
N ARG A 131 -5.57 -28.93 18.73
CA ARG A 131 -4.96 -30.24 18.53
C ARG A 131 -6.15 -31.18 18.70
N PRO A 132 -6.53 -31.99 17.70
CA PRO A 132 -7.51 -33.01 17.96
C PRO A 132 -7.01 -33.67 19.22
N THR A 133 -7.75 -33.49 20.32
CA THR A 133 -7.59 -34.33 21.49
C THR A 133 -7.51 -35.71 20.86
N PRO A 134 -6.44 -36.50 21.09
CA PRO A 134 -6.48 -37.88 20.65
C PRO A 134 -7.83 -38.38 21.13
N THR A 135 -8.72 -38.66 20.18
CA THR A 135 -9.95 -39.36 20.50
C THR A 135 -9.39 -40.56 21.23
N ILE A 136 -9.59 -40.60 22.55
CA ILE A 136 -9.49 -41.85 23.25
C ILE A 136 -10.56 -42.64 22.51
N ALA A 137 -10.10 -43.45 21.56
CA ALA A 137 -10.87 -44.58 21.13
C ALA A 137 -11.22 -45.21 22.47
N LEU A 138 -12.49 -45.10 22.88
CA LEU A 138 -13.05 -46.17 23.65
C LEU A 138 -12.82 -47.37 22.75
N GLU A 139 -11.65 -48.00 22.88
CA GLU A 139 -11.49 -49.39 22.54
C GLU A 139 -12.67 -50.01 23.25
N THR A 140 -13.63 -50.44 22.45
CA THR A 140 -14.62 -51.40 22.84
C THR A 140 -13.83 -52.59 23.34
N ALA A 141 -13.43 -52.56 24.61
CA ALA A 141 -13.02 -53.71 25.37
C ALA A 141 -14.27 -54.56 25.52
N VAL A 142 -14.63 -55.24 24.43
CA VAL A 142 -15.36 -56.49 24.50
C VAL A 142 -14.47 -57.36 25.39
N SER A 143 -14.89 -57.53 26.63
CA SER A 143 -14.33 -58.49 27.57
C SER A 143 -14.81 -59.88 27.14
N PRO A 144 -13.97 -60.78 26.60
CA PRO A 144 -14.30 -62.18 26.61
C PRO A 144 -13.94 -62.77 27.97
N THR A 145 -14.97 -63.18 28.72
CA THR A 145 -14.82 -64.10 29.87
C THR A 145 -14.24 -65.42 29.38
N PRO A 146 -13.23 -65.96 30.09
CA PRO A 146 -13.38 -67.32 30.64
C PRO A 146 -12.95 -67.43 32.11
#